data_AF-A0A914EM13-F1
#
_entry.id   AF-A0A914EM13-F1
#
_cell.length_a   1.000
_cell.length_b   1.000
_cell.length_c   1.000
_cell.angle_alpha   90.00
_cell.angle_beta   90.00
_cell.angle_gamma   90.00
#
_symmetry.space_group_name_H-M   'P 1'
#
loop_
_entity.id
_entity.type
_entity.pdbx_description
1 polymer ?
#
loop_
_entity_poly.entity_id
_entity_poly.type
_entity_poly.pdbx_seq_one_letter_code
_entity_poly.pdbx_strand_id
1 'polypeptide(L)'
;MVLSQSDINELTKVLEESKVKQKEQTPEPKGLKKDVQLKKYQREGLTWLIWRESQPSSGGILADDMGLGKTLSTISLIVHQKNQEKNVKYKHGTLISSNTTLIIAKKSITHQWLEQITKFTEKGLLKTYIYESNGTTTRVRDPEL
;
A
#
# COMPACT_ATOMS: atom_id res chain seq x y z
N MET A 1 -22.64 -21.25 -2.85
CA MET A 1 -22.88 -20.14 -1.90
C MET A 1 -23.55 -19.03 -2.67
N VAL A 2 -24.80 -18.68 -2.36
CA VAL A 2 -25.55 -17.61 -3.03
C VAL A 2 -25.54 -16.40 -2.09
N LEU A 3 -25.21 -15.22 -2.61
CA LEU A 3 -25.22 -13.98 -1.83
C LEU A 3 -26.67 -13.60 -1.46
N SER A 4 -26.88 -13.12 -0.24
CA SER A 4 -28.17 -12.61 0.19
C SER A 4 -28.48 -11.25 -0.46
N GLN A 5 -29.76 -10.85 -0.50
CA GLN A 5 -30.14 -9.54 -1.01
C GLN A 5 -29.51 -8.40 -0.20
N SER A 6 -29.31 -8.60 1.11
CA SER A 6 -28.58 -7.66 1.96
C SER A 6 -27.13 -7.50 1.54
N ASP A 7 -26.43 -8.59 1.20
CA ASP A 7 -25.02 -8.54 0.75
C ASP A 7 -24.91 -7.75 -0.57
N ILE A 8 -25.85 -7.95 -1.49
CA ILE A 8 -25.89 -7.23 -2.77
C ILE A 8 -26.09 -5.73 -2.55
N ASN A 9 -27.00 -5.36 -1.65
CA ASN A 9 -27.28 -3.96 -1.34
C ASN A 9 -26.07 -3.28 -0.69
N GLU A 10 -25.37 -3.98 0.22
CA GLU A 10 -24.15 -3.49 0.85
C GLU A 10 -23.04 -3.28 -0.19
N LEU A 11 -22.81 -4.26 -1.08
CA LEU A 11 -21.84 -4.13 -2.17
C LEU A 11 -22.17 -2.97 -3.10
N THR A 12 -23.45 -2.77 -3.42
CA THR A 12 -23.90 -1.66 -4.28
C THR A 12 -23.59 -0.31 -3.65
N LYS A 13 -23.88 -0.16 -2.35
CA LYS A 13 -23.55 1.05 -1.59
C LYS A 13 -22.04 1.33 -1.58
N VAL A 14 -21.22 0.31 -1.31
CA VAL A 14 -19.76 0.42 -1.33
C VAL A 14 -19.26 0.87 -2.71
N LEU A 15 -19.83 0.34 -3.79
CA LEU A 15 -19.47 0.74 -5.16
C LEU A 15 -19.82 2.20 -5.45
N GLU A 16 -20.98 2.69 -4.99
CA GLU A 16 -21.37 4.09 -5.16
C GLU A 16 -20.45 5.05 -4.39
N GLU A 17 -20.17 4.76 -3.13
CA GLU A 17 -19.25 5.54 -2.30
C GLU A 17 -17.84 5.60 -2.90
N SER A 18 -17.37 4.47 -3.46
CA SER A 18 -16.06 4.40 -4.12
C SER A 18 -15.94 5.37 -5.30
N LYS A 19 -17.00 5.50 -6.11
CA LYS A 19 -17.04 6.38 -7.29
C LYS A 19 -17.01 7.85 -6.91
N VAL A 20 -17.65 8.20 -5.79
CA VAL A 20 -17.63 9.58 -5.27
C VAL A 20 -16.22 9.93 -4.79
N LYS A 21 -15.60 9.04 -4.01
CA LYS A 21 -14.28 9.30 -3.42
C LYS A 21 -13.16 9.40 -4.44
N GLN A 22 -13.18 8.61 -5.51
CA GLN A 22 -12.18 8.72 -6.59
C GLN A 22 -12.13 10.11 -7.25
N LYS A 23 -13.19 10.91 -7.17
CA LYS A 23 -13.20 12.30 -7.67
C LYS A 23 -12.43 13.26 -6.76
N GLU A 24 -12.26 12.94 -5.47
CA GLU A 24 -11.47 13.70 -4.51
C GLU A 24 -10.00 13.28 -4.61
N GLN A 25 -9.15 14.09 -5.26
CA GLN A 25 -7.73 13.72 -5.38
C GLN A 25 -6.99 13.93 -4.05
N THR A 26 -6.42 12.84 -3.51
CA THR A 26 -5.55 12.91 -2.34
C THR A 26 -4.24 13.58 -2.74
N PRO A 27 -3.70 14.49 -1.91
CA PRO A 27 -2.38 15.08 -2.17
C PRO A 27 -1.28 14.02 -2.17
N GLU A 28 -0.17 14.34 -2.83
CA GLU A 28 0.97 13.44 -2.86
C GLU A 28 1.52 13.17 -1.45
N PRO A 29 1.82 11.91 -1.10
CA PRO A 29 2.35 11.59 0.22
C PRO A 29 3.70 12.28 0.47
N LYS A 30 3.84 12.90 1.65
CA LYS A 30 5.12 13.45 2.11
C LYS A 30 6.14 12.31 2.25
N GLY A 31 7.33 12.46 1.65
CA GLY A 31 8.38 11.43 1.67
C GLY A 31 8.59 10.69 0.34
N LEU A 32 7.79 10.96 -0.69
CA LEU A 32 8.22 10.68 -2.06
C LEU A 32 9.34 11.66 -2.46
N LYS A 33 10.30 11.23 -3.28
CA LYS A 33 11.34 12.13 -3.78
C LYS A 33 10.75 13.25 -4.64
N LYS A 34 11.42 14.41 -4.68
CA LYS A 34 10.94 15.62 -5.38
C LYS A 34 10.74 15.43 -6.89
N ASP A 35 11.51 14.54 -7.51
CA ASP A 35 11.45 14.19 -8.92
C ASP A 35 10.38 13.13 -9.25
N VAL A 36 9.69 12.60 -8.22
CA VAL A 36 8.68 11.57 -8.35
C VAL A 36 7.31 12.22 -8.17
N GLN A 37 6.57 12.34 -9.28
CA GLN A 37 5.21 12.86 -9.28
C GLN A 37 4.22 11.77 -9.70
N LEU A 38 3.11 11.69 -8.98
CA LEU A 38 2.03 10.78 -9.33
C LEU A 38 1.25 11.34 -10.51
N LYS A 39 1.06 10.52 -11.55
CA LYS A 39 0.14 10.85 -12.63
C LYS A 39 -1.29 10.91 -12.09
N LYS A 40 -2.18 11.63 -12.79
CA LYS A 40 -3.58 11.81 -12.37
C LYS A 40 -4.26 10.49 -11.97
N TYR A 41 -4.19 9.48 -12.83
CA TYR A 41 -4.80 8.17 -12.55
C TYR A 41 -4.14 7.44 -11.36
N GLN A 42 -2.85 7.70 -11.07
CA GLN A 42 -2.19 7.14 -9.88
C GLN A 42 -2.65 7.83 -8.60
N ARG A 43 -2.94 9.13 -8.66
CA ARG A 43 -3.56 9.86 -7.54
C ARG A 43 -4.97 9.37 -7.28
N GLU A 44 -5.77 9.16 -8.33
CA GLU A 44 -7.11 8.56 -8.24
C GLU A 44 -7.05 7.15 -7.63
N GLY A 45 -6.09 6.32 -8.09
CA GLY A 45 -5.82 5.01 -7.52
C GLY A 45 -5.40 5.07 -6.06
N LEU A 46 -4.51 6.00 -5.68
CA LEU A 46 -4.10 6.21 -4.29
C LEU A 46 -5.28 6.64 -3.40
N THR A 47 -6.10 7.59 -3.87
CA THR A 47 -7.34 8.00 -3.19
C THR A 47 -8.22 6.79 -2.92
N TRP A 48 -8.45 5.95 -3.94
CA TRP A 48 -9.27 4.75 -3.80
C TRP A 48 -8.66 3.76 -2.80
N LEU A 49 -7.34 3.52 -2.88
CA LEU A 49 -6.64 2.63 -1.95
C LEU A 49 -6.78 3.10 -0.49
N ILE A 50 -6.60 4.39 -0.22
CA ILE A 50 -6.77 4.96 1.12
C ILE A 50 -8.21 4.77 1.62
N TRP A 51 -9.20 5.08 0.78
CA TRP A 51 -10.61 4.88 1.12
C TRP A 51 -10.95 3.40 1.36
N ARG A 52 -10.35 2.47 0.60
CA ARG A 52 -10.53 1.02 0.79
C ARG A 52 -9.97 0.54 2.11
N GLU A 53 -8.79 1.01 2.50
CA GLU A 53 -8.17 0.68 3.79
C GLU A 53 -8.98 1.21 4.98
N SER A 54 -9.82 2.24 4.80
CA SER A 54 -10.69 2.76 5.86
C SER A 54 -12.04 2.05 5.98
N GLN A 55 -12.37 1.10 5.10
CA GLN A 55 -13.63 0.36 5.17
C GLN A 55 -13.60 -0.71 6.28
N PRO A 56 -14.77 -1.15 6.80
CA PRO A 56 -14.84 -2.21 7.81
C PRO A 56 -14.10 -3.49 7.40
N SER A 57 -14.23 -3.84 6.11
CA SER A 57 -13.44 -4.88 5.46
C SER A 57 -12.30 -4.22 4.68
N SER A 58 -11.20 -3.95 5.38
CA SER A 58 -10.00 -3.33 4.80
C SER A 58 -9.37 -4.21 3.71
N GLY A 59 -8.70 -3.56 2.76
CA GLY A 59 -8.04 -4.21 1.63
C GLY A 59 -8.84 -4.21 0.34
N GLY A 60 -8.18 -4.63 -0.74
CA GLY A 60 -8.74 -4.65 -2.09
C GLY A 60 -7.75 -5.18 -3.13
N ILE A 61 -8.24 -5.35 -4.35
CA ILE A 61 -7.45 -5.82 -5.50
C ILE A 61 -7.20 -4.63 -6.41
N LEU A 62 -5.93 -4.29 -6.65
CA LEU A 62 -5.54 -3.31 -7.65
C LEU A 62 -5.35 -4.02 -9.00
N ALA A 63 -6.39 -4.02 -9.82
CA ALA A 63 -6.48 -4.78 -11.07
C ALA A 63 -6.29 -3.93 -12.34
N ASP A 64 -5.62 -2.78 -12.23
CA ASP A 64 -5.34 -1.92 -13.39
C ASP A 64 -4.41 -2.59 -14.41
N ASP A 65 -4.41 -2.10 -15.64
CA ASP A 65 -3.53 -2.57 -16.72
C ASP A 65 -2.04 -2.62 -16.33
N MET A 66 -1.31 -3.52 -17.00
CA MET A 66 0.14 -3.60 -16.86
C MET A 66 0.79 -2.29 -17.33
N GLY A 67 1.85 -1.85 -16.64
CA GLY A 67 2.56 -0.62 -16.99
C GLY A 67 2.01 0.67 -16.38
N LEU A 68 0.84 0.65 -15.73
CA LEU A 68 0.30 1.83 -15.05
C LEU A 68 1.05 2.22 -13.75
N GLY A 69 2.06 1.46 -13.35
CA GLY A 69 2.90 1.79 -12.20
C GLY A 69 2.24 1.43 -10.86
N LYS A 70 1.55 0.28 -10.80
CA LYS A 70 0.94 -0.27 -9.58
C LYS A 70 1.91 -0.29 -8.40
N THR A 71 3.18 -0.62 -8.65
CA THR A 71 4.25 -0.58 -7.64
C THR A 71 4.41 0.80 -7.01
N LEU A 72 4.43 1.88 -7.82
CA LEU A 72 4.50 3.25 -7.31
C LEU A 72 3.23 3.61 -6.52
N SER A 73 2.05 3.22 -6.99
CA SER A 73 0.79 3.42 -6.24
C SER A 73 0.81 2.71 -4.89
N THR A 74 1.29 1.47 -4.83
CA THR A 74 1.43 0.71 -3.58
C THR A 74 2.46 1.35 -2.64
N ILE A 75 3.63 1.77 -3.14
CA ILE A 75 4.63 2.47 -2.33
C ILE A 75 4.06 3.80 -1.80
N SER A 76 3.30 4.52 -2.61
CA SER A 76 2.64 5.76 -2.20
C SER A 76 1.65 5.53 -1.06
N LEU A 77 0.90 4.42 -1.09
CA LEU A 77 0.03 4.02 0.02
C LEU A 77 0.83 3.73 1.30
N ILE A 78 1.95 3.00 1.18
CA ILE A 78 2.84 2.69 2.32
C ILE A 78 3.36 3.98 2.96
N VAL A 79 3.85 4.91 2.13
CA VAL A 79 4.35 6.22 2.59
C VAL A 79 3.24 7.04 3.23
N HIS A 80 2.06 7.09 2.59
CA HIS A 80 0.89 7.78 3.15
C HIS A 80 0.56 7.25 4.54
N GLN A 81 0.47 5.93 4.69
CA GLN A 81 0.06 5.29 5.93
C GLN A 81 1.13 5.34 7.02
N LYS A 82 2.41 5.44 6.67
CA LYS A 82 3.50 5.68 7.63
C LYS A 82 3.37 7.05 8.30
N ASN A 83 2.91 8.06 7.57
CA ASN A 83 2.78 9.43 8.09
C ASN A 83 1.53 9.64 8.96
N GLN A 84 0.62 8.65 9.00
CA GLN A 84 -0.57 8.71 9.85
C GLN A 84 -0.23 8.15 11.24
N GLU A 85 -0.67 8.84 12.31
CA GLU A 85 -0.55 8.34 13.68
C GLU A 85 -1.42 7.09 13.87
N LYS A 86 -0.79 5.92 13.96
CA LYS A 86 -1.50 4.67 14.26
C LYS A 86 -1.71 4.52 15.76
N ASN A 87 -2.76 5.15 16.29
CA ASN A 87 -3.26 4.87 17.64
C ASN A 87 -4.12 3.59 17.65
N VAL A 88 -3.64 2.49 17.06
CA VAL A 88 -4.37 1.21 17.07
C VAL A 88 -4.06 0.46 18.36
N LYS A 89 -4.91 0.66 19.37
CA LYS A 89 -4.90 -0.13 20.61
C LYS A 89 -5.63 -1.44 20.36
N TYR A 90 -4.92 -2.50 19.98
CA TYR A 90 -5.50 -3.84 19.95
C TYR A 90 -5.82 -4.29 21.37
N LYS A 91 -7.10 -4.54 21.66
CA LYS A 91 -7.61 -4.97 22.98
C LYS A 91 -7.50 -6.47 23.24
N HIS A 92 -6.75 -7.21 22.43
CA HIS A 92 -6.59 -8.67 22.60
C HIS A 92 -5.12 -8.98 22.89
N GLY A 93 -4.85 -9.46 24.12
CA GLY A 93 -3.54 -9.53 24.77
C GLY A 93 -2.46 -10.41 24.13
N THR A 94 -2.65 -10.86 22.89
CA THR A 94 -1.67 -11.65 22.12
C THR A 94 -1.22 -10.98 20.82
N LEU A 95 -1.89 -9.90 20.37
CA LEU A 95 -1.54 -9.22 19.13
C LEU A 95 -0.62 -8.03 19.37
N ILE A 96 0.55 -8.06 18.74
CA ILE A 96 1.53 -6.97 18.75
C ILE A 96 1.28 -6.10 17.51
N SER A 97 0.97 -4.82 17.73
CA SER A 97 0.89 -3.87 16.62
C SER A 97 2.25 -3.71 15.98
N SER A 98 2.36 -4.00 14.68
CA SER A 98 3.56 -3.75 13.89
C SER A 98 3.34 -2.55 12.98
N ASN A 99 4.27 -1.60 13.02
CA ASN A 99 4.32 -0.47 12.10
C ASN A 99 5.03 -0.81 10.79
N THR A 100 5.09 -2.11 10.43
CA THR A 100 5.82 -2.63 9.26
C THR A 100 4.84 -3.12 8.20
N THR A 101 5.16 -2.90 6.93
CA THR A 101 4.47 -3.51 5.79
C THR A 101 5.22 -4.75 5.32
N LEU A 102 4.52 -5.88 5.18
CA LEU A 102 5.05 -7.09 4.56
C LEU A 102 4.63 -7.13 3.09
N ILE A 103 5.60 -7.21 2.19
CA ILE A 103 5.37 -7.40 0.76
C ILE A 103 5.74 -8.84 0.43
N ILE A 104 4.79 -9.58 -0.15
CA ILE A 104 5.01 -10.94 -0.64
C ILE A 104 5.02 -10.89 -2.17
N ALA A 105 6.10 -11.33 -2.77
CA ALA A 105 6.32 -11.28 -4.21
C ALA A 105 7.08 -12.53 -4.69
N LYS A 106 7.08 -12.78 -6.00
CA LYS A 106 7.95 -13.81 -6.59
C LYS A 106 9.41 -13.44 -6.31
N LYS A 107 10.25 -14.44 -6.00
CA LYS A 107 11.68 -14.25 -5.70
C LYS A 107 12.40 -13.38 -6.75
N SER A 108 12.10 -13.61 -8.03
CA SER A 108 12.73 -12.90 -9.15
C SER A 108 12.49 -11.39 -9.18
N ILE A 109 11.48 -10.87 -8.46
CA ILE A 109 11.15 -9.43 -8.45
C ILE A 109 11.41 -8.76 -7.09
N THR A 110 11.95 -9.48 -6.11
CA THR A 110 12.20 -8.92 -4.77
C THR A 110 13.22 -7.78 -4.82
N HIS A 111 14.30 -7.94 -5.59
CA HIS A 111 15.28 -6.89 -5.80
C HIS A 111 14.70 -5.68 -6.55
N GLN A 112 13.84 -5.93 -7.54
CA GLN A 112 13.14 -4.85 -8.24
C GLN A 112 12.27 -4.03 -7.28
N TRP A 113 11.59 -4.66 -6.31
CA TRP A 113 10.86 -3.93 -5.27
C TRP A 113 11.77 -3.02 -4.44
N LEU A 114 12.94 -3.52 -4.02
CA LEU A 114 13.92 -2.72 -3.30
C LEU A 114 14.37 -1.51 -4.13
N GLU A 115 14.72 -1.72 -5.40
CA GLU A 115 15.11 -0.64 -6.32
C GLU A 115 14.00 0.40 -6.48
N GLN A 116 12.73 -0.01 -6.62
CA GLN A 116 11.61 0.93 -6.73
C GLN A 116 11.39 1.70 -5.44
N ILE A 117 11.52 1.07 -4.26
CA ILE A 117 11.43 1.77 -2.97
C ILE A 117 12.54 2.82 -2.87
N THR A 118 13.80 2.44 -3.10
CA THR A 118 14.95 3.36 -3.07
C THR A 118 14.82 4.46 -4.12
N LYS A 119 14.25 4.16 -5.29
CA LYS A 119 14.00 5.14 -6.35
C LYS A 119 12.95 6.15 -5.94
N PHE A 120 11.81 5.71 -5.37
CA PHE A 120 10.65 6.56 -5.20
C PHE A 120 10.57 7.31 -3.86
N THR A 121 11.23 6.81 -2.82
CA THR A 121 11.14 7.41 -1.47
C THR A 121 12.40 8.17 -1.08
N GLU A 122 12.25 9.20 -0.24
CA GLU A 122 13.36 9.91 0.38
C GLU A 122 14.27 8.96 1.18
N LYS A 123 15.58 9.27 1.18
CA LYS A 123 16.57 8.43 1.86
C LYS A 123 16.26 8.32 3.35
N GLY A 124 16.30 7.10 3.89
CA GLY A 124 16.04 6.82 5.30
C GLY A 124 14.56 6.80 5.71
N LEU A 125 13.62 7.11 4.81
CA LEU A 125 12.19 7.10 5.13
C LEU A 125 11.69 5.69 5.45
N LEU A 126 12.03 4.70 4.62
CA LEU A 126 11.64 3.30 4.77
C LEU A 126 12.88 2.45 5.03
N LYS A 127 12.87 1.70 6.14
CA LYS A 127 13.86 0.64 6.40
C LYS A 127 13.35 -0.64 5.74
N THR A 128 14.04 -1.11 4.72
CA THR A 128 13.64 -2.27 3.91
C THR A 128 14.51 -3.47 4.23
N TYR A 129 13.89 -4.66 4.28
CA TYR A 129 14.56 -5.94 4.50
C TYR A 129 14.06 -6.94 3.46
N ILE A 130 14.98 -7.72 2.89
CA ILE A 130 14.66 -8.83 2.00
C ILE A 130 14.81 -10.15 2.78
N TYR A 131 13.82 -11.02 2.67
CA TYR A 131 13.87 -12.37 3.24
C TYR A 131 13.74 -13.40 2.13
N GLU A 132 14.73 -14.29 2.01
CA GLU A 132 14.72 -15.37 1.02
C GLU A 132 14.89 -16.73 1.70
N SER A 133 14.09 -17.71 1.30
CA SER A 133 14.16 -19.08 1.83
C SER A 133 15.31 -19.87 1.21
N ASN A 134 16.55 -19.54 1.57
CA ASN A 134 17.74 -20.31 1.17
C ASN A 134 18.45 -20.95 2.38
N GLY A 135 17.79 -21.07 3.54
CA GLY A 135 18.44 -21.48 4.80
C GLY A 135 19.39 -20.42 5.38
N THR A 136 19.51 -19.25 4.73
CA THR A 136 20.32 -18.11 5.19
C THR A 136 19.50 -16.85 5.03
N THR A 137 19.26 -16.14 6.13
CA THR A 137 18.63 -14.81 6.09
C THR A 137 19.66 -13.81 5.58
N THR A 138 19.64 -13.48 4.28
CA THR A 138 20.43 -12.36 3.78
C THR A 138 19.75 -11.07 4.22
N ARG A 139 20.23 -10.48 5.33
CA ARG A 139 19.84 -9.13 5.72
C ARG A 139 20.47 -8.15 4.73
N VAL A 140 19.85 -7.95 3.57
CA VAL A 140 20.16 -6.79 2.74
C VAL A 140 19.53 -5.60 3.42
N ARG A 141 20.28 -4.99 4.34
CA ARG A 141 20.06 -3.61 4.78
C ARG A 141 20.40 -2.74 3.58
N ASP A 142 19.61 -1.70 3.34
CA ASP A 142 19.92 -0.68 2.34
C ASP A 142 21.43 -0.40 2.36
N PRO A 143 22.17 -0.64 1.24
CA PRO A 143 23.63 -0.56 1.22
C PRO A 143 24.16 0.84 1.55
N GLU A 144 23.30 1.85 1.61
CA GLU A 144 23.67 3.23 1.94
C GLU A 144 23.20 3.75 3.31
N LEU A 145 22.87 2.84 4.24
CA LEU A 145 22.71 3.18 5.66
C LEU A 145 24.04 3.20 6.42
#